data_AF-A0A812LC96-F1
#
_entry.id   AF-A0A812LC96-F1
#
_cell.length_a   1.000
_cell.length_b   1.000
_cell.length_c   1.000
_cell.angle_alpha   90.00
_cell.angle_beta   90.00
_cell.angle_gamma   90.00
#
_symmetry.space_group_name_H-M   'P 1'
#
loop_
_entity.id
_entity.type
_entity.pdbx_description
1 polymer ?
#
loop_
_entity_poly.entity_id
_entity_poly.type
_entity_poly.pdbx_seq_one_letter_code
_entity_poly.pdbx_strand_id
1 'polypeptide(L)'
;MAQRFWSRLGLGAAKATMRRVGTGALLGTGAAATSYLCASRRGPLHLESSAGLEERVRLLETKLRSLELSDQEEMRAVATLKMAAAQHGLDIAGGTIRRTSSRFCLGVEHGDYNGTELFGVGTDRFIWMAFKPNDSGKIRVYSQNFPDEGVVEFTPGKVPPPKSAEISETWARFPYGVEHVLRQNGIETGRGFDAVLVGNIPGGGMSRSASLVINLMLTMLEVNNKSLPEGDFRVVTMAQQVENDYIGTPCGNLDQIMIYYAKTGMGTRYDPKTKQVSYVPLGVDTNEFRIAALDTGTVRHGLEKTTYAVRVKECCEFVALLQKKGYKIQSLGDVKDRATYEKIVAECGSSHPDHCLRLEYLFFAQERFEAMVKAWEAGNIDEVGATFRRDGIGLRDEYQISGPELETMVNIARTVPGVIGERMLGGGDKARLNQDSA
;
A
#
# COMPACT_ATOMS: atom_id res chain seq x y z
N MET A 1 -26.64 -30.29 16.49
CA MET A 1 -26.46 -31.07 15.24
C MET A 1 -25.38 -30.41 14.36
N ALA A 2 -24.17 -30.22 14.91
CA ALA A 2 -22.99 -29.67 14.22
C ALA A 2 -21.71 -30.11 14.97
N GLN A 3 -21.59 -31.42 15.23
CA GLN A 3 -20.43 -32.00 15.93
C GLN A 3 -20.06 -33.39 15.39
N ARG A 4 -20.42 -33.69 14.12
CA ARG A 4 -20.16 -34.98 13.47
C ARG A 4 -19.61 -34.84 12.03
N PHE A 5 -18.65 -33.93 11.82
CA PHE A 5 -18.00 -33.80 10.50
C PHE A 5 -16.47 -33.92 10.50
N TRP A 6 -15.82 -34.06 11.66
CA TRP A 6 -14.36 -34.11 11.78
C TRP A 6 -13.81 -35.44 12.32
N SER A 7 -14.23 -36.57 11.75
CA SER A 7 -13.67 -37.88 12.12
C SER A 7 -13.46 -38.84 10.94
N ARG A 8 -13.13 -38.32 9.74
CA ARG A 8 -12.91 -39.16 8.54
C ARG A 8 -11.74 -38.77 7.63
N LEU A 9 -10.66 -38.19 8.16
CA LEU A 9 -9.38 -38.12 7.47
C LEU A 9 -8.26 -38.47 8.45
N GLY A 10 -7.92 -39.76 8.49
CA GLY A 10 -6.82 -40.29 9.29
C GLY A 10 -5.48 -39.80 8.75
N LEU A 11 -4.96 -38.72 9.32
CA LEU A 11 -3.57 -38.28 9.16
C LEU A 11 -3.02 -37.95 10.55
N GLY A 12 -1.98 -38.70 10.93
CA GLY A 12 -1.37 -38.69 12.25
C GLY A 12 -0.72 -37.35 12.60
N ALA A 13 -0.83 -36.99 13.88
CA ALA A 13 -0.21 -35.81 14.45
C ALA A 13 1.32 -35.93 14.46
N ALA A 14 2.00 -35.16 13.61
CA ALA A 14 3.41 -34.82 13.80
C ALA A 14 3.46 -33.46 14.54
N LYS A 15 3.82 -33.51 15.83
CA LYS A 15 4.11 -32.32 16.64
C LYS A 15 5.40 -31.66 16.14
N ALA A 16 5.30 -30.45 15.60
CA ALA A 16 6.45 -29.56 15.41
C ALA A 16 6.55 -28.63 16.63
N THR A 17 7.65 -28.75 17.36
CA THR A 17 7.96 -28.00 18.58
C THR A 17 8.52 -26.62 18.21
N MET A 18 7.78 -25.54 18.44
CA MET A 18 8.37 -24.19 18.49
C MET A 18 8.97 -23.95 19.88
N ARG A 19 10.30 -23.77 19.95
CA ARG A 19 11.01 -23.31 21.15
C ARG A 19 10.89 -21.78 21.25
N ARG A 20 10.24 -21.29 22.31
CA ARG A 20 10.47 -19.93 22.84
C ARG A 20 11.69 -19.98 23.76
N VAL A 21 12.68 -19.14 23.48
CA VAL A 21 13.80 -18.88 24.39
C VAL A 21 13.29 -17.92 25.46
N GLY A 22 13.13 -18.41 26.68
CA GLY A 22 12.89 -17.59 27.87
C GLY A 22 14.20 -17.28 28.56
N THR A 23 14.44 -16.01 28.85
CA THR A 23 15.41 -15.58 29.85
C THR A 23 14.81 -15.81 31.23
N GLY A 24 15.41 -16.72 31.98
CA GLY A 24 15.06 -17.00 33.36
C GLY A 24 15.81 -16.09 34.34
N ALA A 25 15.19 -15.87 35.50
CA ALA A 25 15.88 -15.82 36.78
C ALA A 25 14.93 -16.38 37.85
N LEU A 26 15.34 -17.52 38.40
CA LEU A 26 14.75 -18.20 39.56
C LEU A 26 15.32 -17.63 40.86
N LEU A 27 14.55 -17.86 41.94
CA LEU A 27 14.88 -18.08 43.38
C LEU A 27 14.10 -17.11 44.27
N GLY A 28 13.40 -17.51 45.34
CA GLY A 28 13.28 -18.81 45.98
C GLY A 28 12.07 -18.87 46.91
N THR A 29 11.78 -20.08 47.37
CA THR A 29 10.71 -20.47 48.30
C THR A 29 11.02 -20.10 49.75
N GLY A 30 10.01 -19.73 50.54
CA GLY A 30 10.11 -19.67 52.00
C GLY A 30 8.84 -19.17 52.68
N ALA A 31 8.14 -20.06 53.39
CA ALA A 31 7.01 -19.74 54.26
C ALA A 31 7.49 -19.37 55.68
N ALA A 32 6.88 -18.36 56.31
CA ALA A 32 6.48 -18.35 57.73
C ALA A 32 5.99 -16.95 58.16
N ALA A 33 4.97 -16.95 59.01
CA ALA A 33 4.24 -15.81 59.57
C ALA A 33 5.06 -14.93 60.51
N THR A 34 4.80 -13.62 60.56
CA THR A 34 4.34 -12.93 61.78
C THR A 34 3.78 -11.54 61.47
N SER A 35 2.71 -11.21 62.18
CA SER A 35 2.00 -9.95 62.32
C SER A 35 2.85 -8.67 62.30
N TYR A 36 2.47 -7.70 61.47
CA TYR A 36 2.50 -6.28 61.82
C TYR A 36 1.25 -5.59 61.25
N LEU A 37 0.31 -5.26 62.14
CA LEU A 37 -0.65 -4.20 61.91
C LEU A 37 0.14 -2.89 61.79
N CYS A 38 0.08 -2.24 60.64
CA CYS A 38 0.24 -0.80 60.57
C CYS A 38 -0.64 -0.25 59.46
N ALA A 39 -1.59 0.59 59.87
CA ALA A 39 -2.58 1.21 59.01
C ALA A 39 -1.91 2.22 58.07
N SER A 40 -2.09 2.07 56.75
CA SER A 40 -1.99 3.20 55.83
C SER A 40 -2.86 3.00 54.58
N ARG A 41 -3.90 3.84 54.51
CA ARG A 41 -4.62 4.33 53.33
C ARG A 41 -4.97 3.30 52.23
N ARG A 42 -6.12 2.65 52.40
CA ARG A 42 -6.92 2.19 51.25
C ARG A 42 -7.37 3.42 50.47
N GLY A 43 -6.72 3.73 49.35
CA GLY A 43 -7.38 4.47 48.27
C GLY A 43 -8.57 3.66 47.76
N PRO A 44 -9.61 4.28 47.20
CA PRO A 44 -10.75 3.54 46.70
C PRO A 44 -10.28 2.58 45.61
N LEU A 45 -10.56 1.30 45.78
CA LEU A 45 -10.58 0.34 44.69
C LEU A 45 -11.65 0.86 43.72
N HIS A 46 -11.22 1.50 42.63
CA HIS A 46 -12.09 1.78 41.50
C HIS A 46 -12.52 0.42 40.94
N LEU A 47 -13.68 -0.06 41.39
CA LEU A 47 -14.43 -1.10 40.70
C LEU A 47 -14.76 -0.52 39.33
N GLU A 48 -14.10 -1.00 38.28
CA GLU A 48 -14.53 -0.75 36.91
C GLU A 48 -16.03 -1.10 36.82
N SER A 49 -16.83 -0.21 36.24
CA SER A 49 -18.25 -0.49 36.02
C SER A 49 -18.39 -1.74 35.16
N SER A 50 -19.45 -2.53 35.36
CA SER A 50 -19.72 -3.72 34.54
C SER A 50 -19.73 -3.38 33.04
N ALA A 51 -20.23 -2.19 32.68
CA ALA A 51 -20.24 -1.67 31.32
C ALA A 51 -18.82 -1.50 30.74
N GLY A 52 -17.87 -0.95 31.52
CA GLY A 52 -16.48 -0.80 31.09
C GLY A 52 -15.75 -2.14 30.93
N LEU A 53 -16.11 -3.14 31.75
CA LEU A 53 -15.57 -4.50 31.62
C LEU A 53 -16.14 -5.21 30.37
N GLU A 54 -17.45 -5.08 30.12
CA GLU A 54 -18.13 -5.63 28.94
C GLU A 54 -17.56 -5.06 27.63
N GLU A 55 -17.29 -3.75 27.58
CA GLU A 55 -16.68 -3.09 26.43
C GLU A 55 -15.26 -3.61 26.15
N ARG A 56 -14.43 -3.76 27.20
CA ARG A 56 -13.08 -4.35 27.07
C ARG A 56 -13.12 -5.80 26.60
N VAL A 57 -14.07 -6.61 27.08
CA VAL A 57 -14.27 -7.99 26.63
C VAL A 57 -14.64 -8.01 25.14
N ARG A 58 -15.58 -7.17 24.72
CA ARG A 58 -16.00 -7.05 23.31
C ARG A 58 -14.85 -6.61 22.39
N LEU A 59 -14.01 -5.68 22.83
CA LEU A 59 -12.81 -5.25 22.10
C LEU A 59 -11.80 -6.40 21.95
N LEU A 60 -11.55 -7.16 23.02
CA LEU A 60 -10.66 -8.32 22.99
C LEU A 60 -11.19 -9.44 22.07
N GLU A 61 -12.48 -9.74 22.10
CA GLU A 61 -13.12 -10.72 21.21
C GLU A 61 -12.99 -10.30 19.73
N THR A 62 -13.17 -9.01 19.44
CA THR A 62 -13.00 -8.46 18.09
C THR A 62 -11.56 -8.57 17.61
N LYS A 63 -10.60 -8.28 18.49
CA LYS A 63 -9.16 -8.42 18.21
C LYS A 63 -8.76 -9.88 17.98
N LEU A 64 -9.29 -10.81 18.76
CA LEU A 64 -9.03 -12.23 18.58
C LEU A 64 -9.56 -12.71 17.22
N ARG A 65 -10.79 -12.31 16.88
CA ARG A 65 -11.42 -12.67 15.61
C ARG A 65 -10.68 -12.12 14.38
N SER A 66 -10.13 -10.90 14.46
CA SER A 66 -9.37 -10.32 13.34
C SER A 66 -8.03 -11.06 13.12
N LEU A 67 -7.35 -11.44 14.20
CA LEU A 67 -6.15 -12.27 14.14
C LEU A 67 -6.46 -13.65 13.53
N GLU A 68 -7.53 -14.31 13.98
CA GLU A 68 -7.96 -15.61 13.44
C GLU A 68 -8.28 -15.55 11.95
N LEU A 69 -8.92 -14.47 11.47
CA LEU A 69 -9.21 -14.28 10.05
C LEU A 69 -7.92 -14.11 9.23
N SER A 70 -6.96 -13.31 9.70
CA SER A 70 -5.66 -13.14 9.06
C SER A 70 -4.92 -14.47 8.95
N ASP A 71 -4.87 -15.24 10.04
CA ASP A 71 -4.22 -16.56 10.06
C ASP A 71 -4.89 -17.54 9.09
N GLN A 72 -6.23 -17.49 8.98
CA GLN A 72 -6.97 -18.30 8.00
C GLN A 72 -6.66 -17.92 6.56
N GLU A 73 -6.55 -16.64 6.24
CA GLU A 73 -6.18 -16.18 4.90
C GLU A 73 -4.76 -16.62 4.53
N GLU A 74 -3.80 -16.47 5.44
CA GLU A 74 -2.43 -16.93 5.24
C GLU A 74 -2.38 -18.45 5.04
N MET A 75 -3.08 -19.23 5.88
CA MET A 75 -3.14 -20.69 5.72
C MET A 75 -3.75 -21.11 4.37
N ARG A 76 -4.81 -20.43 3.92
CA ARG A 76 -5.43 -20.69 2.60
C ARG A 76 -4.47 -20.34 1.46
N ALA A 77 -3.76 -19.21 1.54
CA ALA A 77 -2.76 -18.83 0.55
C ALA A 77 -1.66 -19.89 0.47
N VAL A 78 -1.09 -20.30 1.61
CA VAL A 78 -0.04 -21.34 1.66
C VAL A 78 -0.52 -22.67 1.09
N ALA A 79 -1.76 -23.10 1.41
CA ALA A 79 -2.33 -24.32 0.85
C ALA A 79 -2.49 -24.23 -0.68
N THR A 80 -2.94 -23.08 -1.17
CA THR A 80 -3.10 -22.81 -2.62
C THR A 80 -1.76 -22.87 -3.34
N LEU A 81 -0.72 -22.23 -2.78
CA LEU A 81 0.64 -22.25 -3.31
C LEU A 81 1.18 -23.68 -3.45
N LYS A 82 0.99 -24.52 -2.41
CA LYS A 82 1.43 -25.93 -2.43
C LYS A 82 0.69 -26.75 -3.49
N MET A 83 -0.62 -26.57 -3.61
CA MET A 83 -1.44 -27.29 -4.59
C MET A 83 -1.02 -26.91 -6.02
N ALA A 84 -0.90 -25.61 -6.29
CA ALA A 84 -0.47 -25.11 -7.59
C ALA A 84 0.96 -25.57 -7.94
N ALA A 85 1.89 -25.56 -6.99
CA ALA A 85 3.23 -26.07 -7.21
C ALA A 85 3.23 -27.54 -7.64
N ALA A 86 2.46 -28.39 -6.94
CA ALA A 86 2.32 -29.80 -7.29
C ALA A 86 1.67 -30.02 -8.67
N GLN A 87 0.65 -29.24 -9.01
CA GLN A 87 -0.05 -29.32 -10.29
C GLN A 87 0.84 -28.92 -11.49
N HIS A 88 1.76 -27.98 -11.27
CA HIS A 88 2.61 -27.41 -12.33
C HIS A 88 4.06 -27.93 -12.31
N GLY A 89 4.38 -28.94 -11.50
CA GLY A 89 5.70 -29.56 -11.46
C GLY A 89 6.80 -28.63 -10.93
N LEU A 90 6.45 -27.74 -10.02
CA LEU A 90 7.35 -26.78 -9.37
C LEU A 90 7.68 -27.27 -7.96
N ASP A 91 8.96 -27.28 -7.60
CA ASP A 91 9.41 -27.67 -6.26
C ASP A 91 9.59 -26.44 -5.38
N ILE A 92 8.64 -26.24 -4.46
CA ILE A 92 8.73 -25.22 -3.40
C ILE A 92 8.90 -25.84 -2.00
N ALA A 93 9.15 -27.15 -1.91
CA ALA A 93 9.23 -27.86 -0.63
C ALA A 93 10.49 -27.45 0.14
N GLY A 94 10.30 -26.97 1.37
CA GLY A 94 11.38 -26.38 2.18
C GLY A 94 11.86 -25.01 1.68
N GLY A 95 11.13 -24.40 0.73
CA GLY A 95 11.39 -23.06 0.25
C GLY A 95 10.90 -21.95 1.20
N THR A 96 11.07 -20.71 0.77
CA THR A 96 10.66 -19.51 1.49
C THR A 96 9.30 -19.03 0.98
N ILE A 97 8.48 -18.45 1.87
CA ILE A 97 7.27 -17.72 1.48
C ILE A 97 7.46 -16.24 1.82
N ARG A 98 7.32 -15.38 0.81
CA ARG A 98 7.28 -13.92 0.99
C ARG A 98 5.88 -13.41 0.71
N ARG A 99 5.46 -12.42 1.50
CA ARG A 99 4.29 -11.60 1.16
C ARG A 99 4.68 -10.15 0.94
N THR A 100 4.00 -9.49 0.02
CA THR A 100 4.03 -8.04 -0.18
C THR A 100 2.62 -7.51 -0.13
N SER A 101 2.42 -6.37 0.55
CA SER A 101 1.10 -5.74 0.71
C SER A 101 0.79 -4.85 -0.49
N SER A 102 -0.49 -4.49 -0.67
CA SER A 102 -0.87 -3.29 -1.42
C SER A 102 -0.79 -2.04 -0.54
N ARG A 103 -1.22 -0.90 -1.06
CA ARG A 103 -1.21 0.38 -0.35
C ARG A 103 -2.47 1.19 -0.57
N PHE A 104 -2.87 1.96 0.44
CA PHE A 104 -3.68 3.17 0.27
C PHE A 104 -2.77 4.39 0.32
N CYS A 105 -2.93 5.32 -0.62
CA CYS A 105 -2.37 6.66 -0.51
C CYS A 105 -3.37 7.52 0.26
N LEU A 106 -2.96 8.13 1.37
CA LEU A 106 -3.82 8.98 2.19
C LEU A 106 -3.28 10.42 2.28
N GLY A 107 -2.22 10.73 1.53
CA GLY A 107 -1.64 12.06 1.42
C GLY A 107 -2.35 12.96 0.41
N VAL A 108 -1.63 13.98 -0.06
CA VAL A 108 -2.11 14.86 -1.14
C VAL A 108 -2.12 14.07 -2.46
N GLU A 109 -3.30 13.81 -3.01
CA GLU A 109 -3.44 13.20 -4.34
C GLU A 109 -2.89 14.14 -5.41
N HIS A 110 -2.22 13.58 -6.44
CA HIS A 110 -1.43 14.31 -7.45
C HIS A 110 -0.32 15.20 -6.85
N GLY A 111 0.07 14.91 -5.61
CA GLY A 111 1.14 15.59 -4.91
C GLY A 111 2.56 15.12 -5.29
N ASP A 112 2.68 13.90 -5.83
CA ASP A 112 3.95 13.26 -6.18
C ASP A 112 4.75 14.02 -7.25
N TYR A 113 4.10 14.42 -8.35
CA TYR A 113 4.74 15.27 -9.36
C TYR A 113 4.67 16.77 -8.99
N ASN A 114 3.93 17.13 -7.94
CA ASN A 114 3.87 18.48 -7.39
C ASN A 114 4.77 18.69 -6.16
N GLY A 115 5.68 17.75 -5.87
CA GLY A 115 6.71 17.92 -4.83
C GLY A 115 6.17 17.96 -3.39
N THR A 116 4.95 17.46 -3.15
CA THR A 116 4.40 17.37 -1.80
C THR A 116 4.92 16.12 -1.09
N GLU A 117 4.79 16.10 0.22
CA GLU A 117 5.02 14.88 0.98
C GLU A 117 3.99 13.80 0.62
N LEU A 118 4.43 12.55 0.71
CA LEU A 118 3.62 11.38 0.45
C LEU A 118 3.28 10.69 1.75
N PHE A 119 2.06 10.15 1.83
CA PHE A 119 1.63 9.38 2.98
C PHE A 119 0.75 8.22 2.56
N GLY A 120 1.00 7.04 3.10
CA GLY A 120 0.23 5.85 2.78
C GLY A 120 0.29 4.80 3.86
N VAL A 121 -0.61 3.84 3.77
CA VAL A 121 -0.69 2.69 4.67
C VAL A 121 -0.68 1.40 3.85
N GLY A 122 0.02 0.38 4.35
CA GLY A 122 -0.14 -0.98 3.84
C GLY A 122 -1.55 -1.50 4.15
N THR A 123 -2.05 -2.42 3.33
CA THR A 123 -3.38 -3.02 3.54
C THR A 123 -3.30 -4.50 3.94
N ASP A 124 -4.45 -5.10 4.20
CA ASP A 124 -4.64 -6.53 4.41
C ASP A 124 -4.78 -7.33 3.10
N ARG A 125 -4.45 -6.71 1.96
CA ARG A 125 -4.37 -7.38 0.66
C ARG A 125 -2.92 -7.60 0.27
N PHE A 126 -2.59 -8.82 -0.09
CA PHE A 126 -1.22 -9.27 -0.32
C PHE A 126 -1.06 -10.05 -1.63
N ILE A 127 0.18 -10.13 -2.07
CA ILE A 127 0.68 -11.19 -2.95
C ILE A 127 1.57 -12.08 -2.09
N TRP A 128 1.24 -13.36 -1.99
CA TRP A 128 2.08 -14.39 -1.41
C TRP A 128 2.81 -15.11 -2.53
N MET A 129 4.11 -15.30 -2.37
CA MET A 129 4.92 -16.08 -3.29
C MET A 129 5.78 -17.07 -2.50
N ALA A 130 5.61 -18.36 -2.81
CA ALA A 130 6.49 -19.42 -2.36
C ALA A 130 7.57 -19.62 -3.43
N PHE A 131 8.83 -19.72 -3.02
CA PHE A 131 9.94 -19.91 -3.95
C PHE A 131 11.05 -20.77 -3.35
N LYS A 132 11.80 -21.42 -4.23
CA LYS A 132 12.96 -22.25 -3.87
C LYS A 132 13.98 -22.24 -5.01
N PRO A 133 15.29 -22.03 -4.73
CA PRO A 133 16.33 -22.25 -5.73
C PRO A 133 16.24 -23.65 -6.35
N ASN A 134 16.49 -23.76 -7.65
CA ASN A 134 16.44 -25.02 -8.38
C ASN A 134 17.77 -25.29 -9.11
N ASP A 135 17.95 -26.53 -9.56
CA ASP A 135 19.16 -26.97 -10.28
C ASP A 135 18.99 -26.92 -11.81
N SER A 136 17.86 -26.39 -12.31
CA SER A 136 17.55 -26.35 -13.74
C SER A 136 18.29 -25.26 -14.51
N GLY A 137 18.86 -24.27 -13.80
CA GLY A 137 19.41 -23.05 -14.41
C GLY A 137 18.34 -22.13 -15.01
N LYS A 138 17.06 -22.38 -14.74
CA LYS A 138 15.93 -21.59 -15.23
C LYS A 138 15.11 -21.01 -14.08
N ILE A 139 14.58 -19.82 -14.32
CA ILE A 139 13.55 -19.19 -13.49
C ILE A 139 12.21 -19.72 -13.99
N ARG A 140 11.43 -20.35 -13.11
CA ARG A 140 10.11 -20.93 -13.41
C ARG A 140 9.09 -20.39 -12.44
N VAL A 141 8.18 -19.54 -12.91
CA VAL A 141 7.21 -18.84 -12.04
C VAL A 141 5.80 -19.10 -12.54
N TYR A 142 4.92 -19.56 -11.66
CA TYR A 142 3.51 -19.73 -11.92
C TYR A 142 2.67 -18.75 -11.10
N SER A 143 1.61 -18.22 -11.71
CA SER A 143 0.65 -17.35 -11.04
C SER A 143 -0.74 -17.97 -11.01
N GLN A 144 -1.25 -18.25 -9.81
CA GLN A 144 -2.63 -18.71 -9.63
C GLN A 144 -3.67 -17.69 -10.09
N ASN A 145 -3.29 -16.41 -10.17
CA ASN A 145 -4.16 -15.32 -10.65
C ASN A 145 -4.24 -15.26 -12.18
N PHE A 146 -3.34 -15.93 -12.91
CA PHE A 146 -3.31 -16.01 -14.37
C PHE A 146 -3.13 -17.47 -14.81
N PRO A 147 -4.09 -18.37 -14.48
CA PRO A 147 -3.92 -19.80 -14.68
C PRO A 147 -3.77 -20.19 -16.16
N ASP A 148 -4.39 -19.42 -17.07
CA ASP A 148 -4.38 -19.68 -18.51
C ASP A 148 -3.02 -19.37 -19.18
N GLU A 149 -2.16 -18.60 -18.52
CA GLU A 149 -0.83 -18.25 -19.05
C GLU A 149 0.25 -19.29 -18.70
N GLY A 150 -0.07 -20.27 -17.85
CA GLY A 150 0.84 -21.35 -17.50
C GLY A 150 2.09 -20.92 -16.72
N VAL A 151 3.15 -21.74 -16.79
CA VAL A 151 4.42 -21.47 -16.12
C VAL A 151 5.28 -20.56 -17.01
N VAL A 152 5.67 -19.40 -16.49
CA VAL A 152 6.67 -18.53 -17.11
C VAL A 152 8.05 -19.11 -16.84
N GLU A 153 8.70 -19.63 -17.87
CA GLU A 153 10.02 -20.26 -17.79
C GLU A 153 11.05 -19.55 -18.66
N PHE A 154 12.21 -19.21 -18.09
CA PHE A 154 13.31 -18.61 -18.86
C PHE A 154 14.69 -18.79 -18.21
N THR A 155 15.73 -18.69 -19.03
CA THR A 155 17.12 -18.65 -18.56
C THR A 155 17.46 -17.22 -18.13
N PRO A 156 18.08 -17.00 -16.96
CA PRO A 156 18.57 -15.68 -16.57
C PRO A 156 19.47 -15.05 -17.65
N GLY A 157 19.30 -13.74 -17.88
CA GLY A 157 19.95 -12.98 -18.95
C GLY A 157 19.37 -13.20 -20.35
N LYS A 158 18.36 -14.05 -20.52
CA LYS A 158 17.65 -14.29 -21.79
C LYS A 158 16.18 -13.90 -21.64
N VAL A 159 15.93 -12.59 -21.68
CA VAL A 159 14.59 -12.00 -21.58
C VAL A 159 14.27 -11.18 -22.82
N PRO A 160 12.98 -11.02 -23.19
CA PRO A 160 12.60 -10.12 -24.27
C PRO A 160 13.10 -8.68 -24.04
N PRO A 161 13.26 -7.87 -25.11
CA PRO A 161 13.64 -6.48 -24.95
C PRO A 161 12.56 -5.65 -24.23
N PRO A 162 12.93 -4.51 -23.63
CA PRO A 162 11.98 -3.54 -23.08
C PRO A 162 10.85 -3.21 -24.08
N LYS A 163 9.63 -3.08 -23.57
CA LYS A 163 8.41 -2.72 -24.34
C LYS A 163 8.12 -3.67 -25.50
N SER A 164 8.52 -4.94 -25.39
CA SER A 164 8.21 -5.96 -26.37
C SER A 164 6.70 -6.19 -26.48
N ALA A 165 6.18 -6.13 -27.70
CA ALA A 165 4.77 -6.38 -28.01
C ALA A 165 4.36 -7.84 -27.74
N GLU A 166 5.30 -8.79 -27.81
CA GLU A 166 5.03 -10.21 -27.58
C GLU A 166 4.59 -10.50 -26.16
N ILE A 167 5.11 -9.70 -25.21
CA ILE A 167 4.83 -9.87 -23.78
C ILE A 167 3.98 -8.73 -23.19
N SER A 168 3.47 -7.80 -24.02
CA SER A 168 2.81 -6.61 -23.50
C SER A 168 1.52 -6.95 -22.74
N GLU A 169 0.78 -7.98 -23.15
CA GLU A 169 -0.50 -8.36 -22.53
C GLU A 169 -0.39 -9.50 -21.51
N THR A 170 0.81 -10.04 -21.28
CA THR A 170 1.05 -11.14 -20.33
C THR A 170 1.64 -10.64 -19.02
N TRP A 171 1.34 -11.32 -17.92
CA TRP A 171 2.01 -11.04 -16.65
C TRP A 171 3.51 -11.40 -16.66
N ALA A 172 3.98 -12.21 -17.62
CA ALA A 172 5.39 -12.59 -17.77
C ALA A 172 6.33 -11.38 -17.93
N ARG A 173 5.81 -10.24 -18.42
CA ARG A 173 6.57 -8.97 -18.47
C ARG A 173 7.14 -8.53 -17.13
N PHE A 174 6.51 -8.91 -16.01
CA PHE A 174 6.98 -8.58 -14.67
C PHE A 174 8.25 -9.35 -14.26
N PRO A 175 8.28 -10.70 -14.23
CA PRO A 175 9.51 -11.42 -13.92
C PRO A 175 10.62 -11.15 -14.95
N TYR A 176 10.31 -10.97 -16.23
CA TYR A 176 11.31 -10.56 -17.23
C TYR A 176 11.89 -9.18 -16.93
N GLY A 177 11.05 -8.20 -16.64
CA GLY A 177 11.48 -6.83 -16.37
C GLY A 177 12.30 -6.71 -15.10
N VAL A 178 11.92 -7.42 -14.04
CA VAL A 178 12.70 -7.48 -12.80
C VAL A 178 14.10 -8.02 -13.06
N GLU A 179 14.20 -9.13 -13.80
CA GLU A 179 15.49 -9.74 -14.13
C GLU A 179 16.35 -8.80 -14.98
N HIS A 180 15.75 -8.19 -16.01
CA HIS A 180 16.41 -7.21 -16.87
C HIS A 180 16.99 -6.04 -16.08
N VAL A 181 16.17 -5.41 -15.24
CA VAL A 181 16.55 -4.21 -14.48
C VAL A 181 17.60 -4.53 -13.42
N LEU A 182 17.50 -5.67 -12.73
CA LEU A 182 18.55 -6.10 -11.80
C LEU A 182 19.91 -6.21 -12.51
N ARG A 183 19.95 -6.86 -13.68
CA ARG A 183 21.19 -6.99 -14.46
C ARG A 183 21.71 -5.65 -14.97
N GLN A 184 20.83 -4.77 -15.46
CA GLN A 184 21.21 -3.42 -15.89
C GLN A 184 21.85 -2.62 -14.76
N ASN A 185 21.43 -2.84 -13.52
CA ASN A 185 22.01 -2.23 -12.31
C ASN A 185 23.21 -3.01 -11.74
N GLY A 186 23.80 -3.92 -12.51
CA GLY A 186 25.00 -4.68 -12.13
C GLY A 186 24.75 -5.80 -11.12
N ILE A 187 23.48 -6.18 -10.89
CA ILE A 187 23.12 -7.26 -9.98
C ILE A 187 23.03 -8.55 -10.78
N GLU A 188 23.94 -9.47 -10.50
CA GLU A 188 23.98 -10.78 -11.15
C GLU A 188 22.81 -11.66 -10.71
N THR A 189 21.98 -12.01 -11.68
CA THR A 189 20.91 -13.01 -11.60
C THR A 189 21.38 -14.26 -12.34
N GLY A 190 22.04 -15.19 -11.65
CA GLY A 190 22.61 -16.40 -12.26
C GLY A 190 21.90 -17.69 -11.86
N ARG A 191 21.14 -17.68 -10.75
CA ARG A 191 20.50 -18.87 -10.19
C ARG A 191 19.06 -19.01 -10.66
N GLY A 192 18.71 -20.23 -11.08
CA GLY A 192 17.33 -20.63 -11.32
C GLY A 192 16.57 -20.86 -10.02
N PHE A 193 15.25 -20.73 -10.08
CA PHE A 193 14.36 -21.03 -8.97
C PHE A 193 12.96 -21.36 -9.47
N ASP A 194 12.24 -22.13 -8.67
CA ASP A 194 10.82 -22.37 -8.83
C ASP A 194 10.07 -21.41 -7.92
N ALA A 195 8.99 -20.83 -8.44
CA ALA A 195 8.10 -20.00 -7.65
C ALA A 195 6.65 -20.16 -8.06
N VAL A 196 5.78 -20.04 -7.06
CA VAL A 196 4.33 -19.98 -7.24
C VAL A 196 3.82 -18.78 -6.48
N LEU A 197 2.93 -18.02 -7.09
CA LEU A 197 2.30 -16.87 -6.43
C LEU A 197 0.78 -16.91 -6.50
N VAL A 198 0.16 -16.33 -5.48
CA VAL A 198 -1.27 -16.05 -5.38
C VAL A 198 -1.45 -14.72 -4.66
N GLY A 199 -2.37 -13.89 -5.13
CA GLY A 199 -2.68 -12.60 -4.51
C GLY A 199 -4.17 -12.32 -4.46
N ASN A 200 -4.56 -11.54 -3.45
CA ASN A 200 -5.93 -11.04 -3.26
C ASN A 200 -6.01 -9.51 -3.43
N ILE A 201 -4.95 -8.86 -3.94
CA ILE A 201 -4.97 -7.43 -4.27
C ILE A 201 -5.90 -7.22 -5.48
N PRO A 202 -6.98 -6.44 -5.34
CA PRO A 202 -7.89 -6.17 -6.45
C PRO A 202 -7.22 -5.28 -7.51
N GLY A 203 -7.85 -5.18 -8.68
CA GLY A 203 -7.49 -4.17 -9.68
C GLY A 203 -7.85 -2.74 -9.22
N GLY A 204 -7.83 -1.78 -10.14
CA GLY A 204 -8.46 -0.47 -9.89
C GLY A 204 -7.68 0.51 -9.00
N GLY A 205 -6.35 0.40 -8.93
CA GLY A 205 -5.51 1.43 -8.29
C GLY A 205 -4.94 1.07 -6.91
N MET A 206 -5.03 -0.20 -6.49
CA MET A 206 -4.37 -0.73 -5.28
C MET A 206 -2.94 -1.26 -5.54
N SER A 207 -2.22 -0.72 -6.53
CA SER A 207 -0.78 -0.99 -6.74
C SER A 207 -0.36 -2.46 -6.85
N ARG A 208 -1.21 -3.28 -7.47
CA ARG A 208 -0.91 -4.70 -7.69
C ARG A 208 0.41 -4.91 -8.46
N SER A 209 0.72 -4.05 -9.44
CA SER A 209 1.98 -4.08 -10.20
C SER A 209 3.18 -3.87 -9.30
N ALA A 210 3.22 -2.75 -8.56
CA ALA A 210 4.33 -2.43 -7.66
C ALA A 210 4.54 -3.50 -6.58
N SER A 211 3.44 -4.05 -6.02
CA SER A 211 3.52 -5.16 -5.06
C SER A 211 4.16 -6.41 -5.66
N LEU A 212 3.82 -6.75 -6.90
CA LEU A 212 4.39 -7.90 -7.62
C LEU A 212 5.86 -7.66 -7.95
N VAL A 213 6.21 -6.49 -8.46
CA VAL A 213 7.59 -6.11 -8.81
C VAL A 213 8.49 -6.18 -7.60
N ILE A 214 8.09 -5.60 -6.46
CA ILE A 214 8.87 -5.66 -5.21
C ILE A 214 9.02 -7.12 -4.75
N ASN A 215 7.96 -7.92 -4.80
CA ASN A 215 8.03 -9.32 -4.37
C ASN A 215 9.03 -10.14 -5.20
N LEU A 216 8.93 -10.03 -6.54
CA LEU A 216 9.84 -10.67 -7.48
C LEU A 216 11.28 -10.19 -7.29
N MET A 217 11.49 -8.88 -7.15
CA MET A 217 12.81 -8.29 -6.99
C MET A 217 13.50 -8.78 -5.73
N LEU A 218 12.82 -8.74 -4.58
CA LEU A 218 13.36 -9.27 -3.33
C LEU A 218 13.60 -10.78 -3.40
N THR A 219 12.78 -11.52 -4.15
CA THR A 219 13.01 -12.95 -4.41
C THR A 219 14.29 -13.20 -5.18
N MET A 220 14.47 -12.51 -6.31
CA MET A 220 15.64 -12.70 -7.15
C MET A 220 16.91 -12.29 -6.42
N LEU A 221 16.86 -11.24 -5.60
CA LEU A 221 17.96 -10.87 -4.70
C LEU A 221 18.28 -12.01 -3.71
N GLU A 222 17.27 -12.51 -2.98
CA GLU A 222 17.46 -13.57 -1.97
C GLU A 222 17.99 -14.87 -2.58
N VAL A 223 17.40 -15.34 -3.68
CA VAL A 223 17.82 -16.55 -4.41
C VAL A 223 19.28 -16.45 -4.87
N ASN A 224 19.73 -15.25 -5.27
CA ASN A 224 21.10 -15.01 -5.71
C ASN A 224 22.05 -14.62 -4.56
N ASN A 225 21.61 -14.74 -3.29
CA ASN A 225 22.36 -14.32 -2.11
C ASN A 225 22.85 -12.87 -2.19
N LYS A 226 22.07 -12.00 -2.83
CA LYS A 226 22.31 -10.57 -2.89
C LYS A 226 21.40 -9.91 -1.86
N SER A 227 21.93 -8.94 -1.14
CA SER A 227 21.16 -8.08 -0.26
C SER A 227 21.57 -6.64 -0.52
N LEU A 228 20.61 -5.74 -0.37
CA LEU A 228 20.89 -4.31 -0.29
C LEU A 228 20.81 -3.91 1.19
N PRO A 229 21.60 -2.92 1.63
CA PRO A 229 21.50 -2.39 2.99
C PRO A 229 20.05 -2.02 3.35
N GLU A 230 19.71 -2.14 4.64
CA GLU A 230 18.43 -1.64 5.13
C GLU A 230 18.33 -0.13 4.85
N GLY A 231 17.18 0.32 4.33
CA GLY A 231 16.98 1.70 3.91
C GLY A 231 17.60 2.07 2.55
N ASP A 232 18.20 1.11 1.83
CA ASP A 232 18.68 1.36 0.47
C ASP A 232 17.50 1.58 -0.49
N PHE A 233 17.39 2.81 -0.99
CA PHE A 233 16.32 3.24 -1.88
C PHE A 233 16.40 2.61 -3.28
N ARG A 234 17.49 1.90 -3.62
CA ARG A 234 17.65 1.26 -4.94
C ARG A 234 16.57 0.22 -5.23
N VAL A 235 16.02 -0.49 -4.23
CA VAL A 235 14.88 -1.40 -4.47
C VAL A 235 13.70 -0.62 -5.06
N VAL A 236 13.37 0.52 -4.46
CA VAL A 236 12.28 1.39 -4.91
C VAL A 236 12.55 1.93 -6.31
N THR A 237 13.76 2.46 -6.55
CA THR A 237 14.12 3.02 -7.85
C THR A 237 14.15 1.95 -8.95
N MET A 238 14.73 0.77 -8.69
CA MET A 238 14.72 -0.32 -9.66
C MET A 238 13.29 -0.84 -9.90
N ALA A 239 12.45 -0.95 -8.86
CA ALA A 239 11.07 -1.38 -9.04
C ALA A 239 10.28 -0.40 -9.91
N GLN A 240 10.46 0.90 -9.71
CA GLN A 240 9.92 1.94 -10.59
C GLN A 240 10.48 1.82 -12.02
N GLN A 241 11.77 1.50 -12.15
CA GLN A 241 12.43 1.30 -13.44
C GLN A 241 11.83 0.12 -14.24
N VAL A 242 11.44 -0.96 -13.56
CA VAL A 242 10.72 -2.08 -14.21
C VAL A 242 9.43 -1.58 -14.86
N GLU A 243 8.65 -0.77 -14.16
CA GLU A 243 7.38 -0.26 -14.67
C GLU A 243 7.57 0.76 -15.80
N ASN A 244 8.48 1.72 -15.63
CA ASN A 244 8.69 2.80 -16.60
C ASN A 244 9.50 2.37 -17.83
N ASP A 245 10.67 1.78 -17.61
CA ASP A 245 11.64 1.55 -18.69
C ASP A 245 11.35 0.24 -19.41
N TYR A 246 11.05 -0.83 -18.66
CA TYR A 246 10.84 -2.16 -19.22
C TYR A 246 9.39 -2.38 -19.69
N ILE A 247 8.41 -2.11 -18.83
CA ILE A 247 6.98 -2.31 -19.17
C ILE A 247 6.44 -1.15 -19.99
N GLY A 248 6.87 0.08 -19.71
CA GLY A 248 6.42 1.29 -20.42
C GLY A 248 5.20 1.97 -19.80
N THR A 249 4.89 1.69 -18.53
CA THR A 249 3.85 2.39 -17.78
C THR A 249 4.47 3.56 -17.02
N PRO A 250 4.16 4.83 -17.38
CA PRO A 250 4.71 5.97 -16.69
C PRO A 250 4.14 6.07 -15.26
N CYS A 251 4.99 5.94 -14.24
CA CYS A 251 4.57 6.06 -12.84
C CYS A 251 5.65 6.70 -11.96
N GLY A 252 5.20 7.40 -10.91
CA GLY A 252 6.06 7.84 -9.81
C GLY A 252 6.59 6.66 -8.96
N ASN A 253 7.25 6.98 -7.85
CA ASN A 253 7.78 6.01 -6.90
C ASN A 253 6.89 5.79 -5.66
N LEU A 254 5.73 6.46 -5.59
CA LEU A 254 4.82 6.44 -4.45
C LEU A 254 4.45 5.01 -4.06
N ASP A 255 3.97 4.23 -5.02
CA ASP A 255 3.48 2.88 -4.79
C ASP A 255 4.58 1.98 -4.24
N GLN A 256 5.77 2.07 -4.83
CA GLN A 256 6.91 1.26 -4.44
C GLN A 256 7.41 1.65 -3.03
N ILE A 257 7.45 2.95 -2.69
CA ILE A 257 7.80 3.43 -1.35
C ILE A 257 6.79 2.90 -0.32
N MET A 258 5.50 3.10 -0.57
CA MET A 258 4.45 2.78 0.41
C MET A 258 4.33 1.28 0.66
N ILE A 259 4.68 0.45 -0.33
CA ILE A 259 4.70 -1.02 -0.18
C ILE A 259 6.00 -1.49 0.51
N TYR A 260 7.15 -1.02 0.04
CA TYR A 260 8.45 -1.51 0.53
C TYR A 260 8.70 -1.14 2.00
N TYR A 261 8.27 0.07 2.40
CA TYR A 261 8.43 0.55 3.76
C TYR A 261 7.21 0.30 4.66
N ALA A 262 6.16 -0.40 4.21
CA ALA A 262 4.97 -0.61 5.03
C ALA A 262 5.30 -1.29 6.37
N LYS A 263 4.78 -0.74 7.48
CA LYS A 263 4.87 -1.35 8.82
C LYS A 263 3.49 -1.57 9.40
N THR A 264 3.30 -2.72 10.07
CA THR A 264 2.05 -3.03 10.75
C THR A 264 1.73 -1.96 11.79
N GLY A 265 0.50 -1.43 11.76
CA GLY A 265 0.03 -0.40 12.69
C GLY A 265 0.56 1.01 12.45
N MET A 266 1.27 1.25 11.35
CA MET A 266 1.93 2.52 11.05
C MET A 266 1.54 3.03 9.65
N GLY A 267 1.34 4.33 9.52
CA GLY A 267 1.44 5.03 8.25
C GLY A 267 2.89 5.31 7.89
N THR A 268 3.18 5.27 6.59
CA THR A 268 4.48 5.59 6.01
C THR A 268 4.41 7.00 5.44
N ARG A 269 5.24 7.92 5.94
CA ARG A 269 5.39 9.28 5.43
C ARG A 269 6.73 9.40 4.71
N TYR A 270 6.74 10.00 3.53
CA TYR A 270 7.94 10.23 2.73
C TYR A 270 8.05 11.68 2.30
N ASP A 271 9.21 12.28 2.57
CA ASP A 271 9.55 13.61 2.10
C ASP A 271 10.42 13.52 0.84
N PRO A 272 9.93 13.93 -0.34
CA PRO A 272 10.70 13.88 -1.58
C PRO A 272 11.91 14.82 -1.59
N LYS A 273 11.94 15.88 -0.76
CA LYS A 273 13.05 16.84 -0.70
C LYS A 273 14.25 16.25 0.04
N THR A 274 14.01 15.62 1.18
CA THR A 274 15.07 14.99 2.00
C THR A 274 15.27 13.51 1.68
N LYS A 275 14.35 12.90 0.92
CA LYS A 275 14.27 11.45 0.66
C LYS A 275 14.16 10.61 1.93
N GLN A 276 13.62 11.17 3.00
CA GLN A 276 13.48 10.47 4.28
C GLN A 276 12.12 9.78 4.39
N VAL A 277 12.15 8.60 5.01
CA VAL A 277 10.95 7.83 5.39
C VAL A 277 10.78 7.95 6.90
N SER A 278 9.56 8.28 7.33
CA SER A 278 9.15 8.30 8.74
C SER A 278 7.85 7.52 8.93
N TYR A 279 7.58 7.13 10.17
CA TYR A 279 6.43 6.30 10.53
C TYR A 279 5.51 7.04 11.47
N VAL A 280 4.22 6.98 11.18
CA VAL A 280 3.16 7.68 11.90
C VAL A 280 2.24 6.62 12.51
N PRO A 281 2.26 6.40 13.84
CA PRO A 281 1.39 5.42 14.47
C PRO A 281 -0.08 5.85 14.34
N LEU A 282 -0.99 4.89 14.15
CA LEU A 282 -2.41 5.15 14.30
C LEU A 282 -2.75 5.19 15.80
N GLY A 283 -3.22 6.33 16.28
CA GLY A 283 -3.51 6.56 17.71
C GLY A 283 -4.75 5.86 18.28
N VAL A 284 -5.48 5.07 17.46
CA VAL A 284 -6.65 4.31 17.92
C VAL A 284 -6.39 2.81 17.99
N ASP A 285 -7.17 2.12 18.82
CA ASP A 285 -7.37 0.67 18.63
C ASP A 285 -8.04 0.46 17.27
N THR A 286 -7.39 -0.33 16.42
CA THR A 286 -7.87 -0.56 15.06
C THR A 286 -9.28 -1.12 15.04
N ASN A 287 -9.80 -1.76 16.09
CA ASN A 287 -11.13 -2.40 16.08
C ASN A 287 -12.33 -1.47 15.86
N GLU A 288 -12.19 -0.16 16.09
CA GLU A 288 -13.27 0.83 15.92
C GLU A 288 -13.25 1.50 14.53
N PHE A 289 -12.19 1.28 13.76
CA PHE A 289 -11.96 1.97 12.49
C PHE A 289 -11.59 1.00 11.37
N ARG A 290 -12.18 1.20 10.19
CA ARG A 290 -11.87 0.42 8.99
C ARG A 290 -11.79 1.36 7.79
N ILE A 291 -10.80 1.11 6.92
CA ILE A 291 -10.74 1.73 5.60
C ILE A 291 -11.24 0.68 4.61
N ALA A 292 -12.32 1.00 3.89
CA ALA A 292 -12.88 0.14 2.86
C ALA A 292 -12.57 0.70 1.47
N ALA A 293 -12.02 -0.13 0.59
CA ALA A 293 -11.91 0.20 -0.83
C ALA A 293 -13.23 -0.12 -1.52
N LEU A 294 -13.72 0.83 -2.31
CA LEU A 294 -14.92 0.67 -3.14
C LEU A 294 -14.50 0.81 -4.60
N ASP A 295 -14.67 -0.24 -5.39
CA ASP A 295 -14.35 -0.24 -6.82
C ASP A 295 -15.58 0.21 -7.62
N THR A 296 -15.43 1.20 -8.49
CA THR A 296 -16.50 1.70 -9.37
C THR A 296 -16.90 0.65 -10.40
N GLY A 297 -16.07 -0.37 -10.64
CA GLY A 297 -16.29 -1.38 -11.68
C GLY A 297 -16.19 -0.81 -13.09
N THR A 298 -15.76 0.44 -13.23
CA THR A 298 -15.63 1.12 -14.52
C THR A 298 -14.36 0.71 -15.23
N VAL A 299 -14.43 0.53 -16.54
CA VAL A 299 -13.24 0.32 -17.37
C VAL A 299 -12.34 1.56 -17.28
N ARG A 300 -11.09 1.36 -16.85
CA ARG A 300 -10.06 2.41 -16.84
C ARG A 300 -9.22 2.27 -18.10
N HIS A 301 -9.15 3.32 -18.90
CA HIS A 301 -8.13 3.41 -19.94
C HIS A 301 -6.77 3.73 -19.29
N GLY A 302 -5.65 3.31 -19.88
CA GLY A 302 -4.31 3.57 -19.31
C GLY A 302 -4.06 5.06 -19.06
N LEU A 303 -3.19 5.39 -18.09
CA LEU A 303 -2.97 6.76 -17.57
C LEU A 303 -2.74 7.79 -18.69
N GLU A 304 -2.09 7.40 -19.77
CA GLU A 304 -1.84 8.19 -20.98
C GLU A 304 -3.11 8.66 -21.72
N LYS A 305 -4.26 8.04 -21.46
CA LYS A 305 -5.59 8.40 -22.02
C LYS A 305 -6.52 9.04 -20.99
N THR A 306 -6.02 9.40 -19.81
CA THR A 306 -6.83 9.88 -18.68
C THR A 306 -6.59 11.37 -18.38
N THR A 307 -7.42 11.92 -17.50
CA THR A 307 -7.27 13.24 -16.90
C THR A 307 -5.91 13.46 -16.22
N TYR A 308 -5.19 12.40 -15.84
CA TYR A 308 -3.87 12.50 -15.21
C TYR A 308 -2.87 13.30 -16.06
N ALA A 309 -2.70 12.94 -17.33
CA ALA A 309 -1.74 13.63 -18.21
C ALA A 309 -2.09 15.12 -18.42
N VAL A 310 -3.39 15.43 -18.45
CA VAL A 310 -3.89 16.81 -18.53
C VAL A 310 -3.51 17.59 -17.28
N ARG A 311 -3.74 17.03 -16.08
CA ARG A 311 -3.40 17.68 -14.80
C ARG A 311 -1.90 17.90 -14.64
N VAL A 312 -1.07 16.93 -15.04
CA VAL A 312 0.39 17.09 -15.09
C VAL A 312 0.77 18.27 -15.98
N LYS A 313 0.20 18.33 -17.19
CA LYS A 313 0.47 19.41 -18.14
C LYS A 313 0.06 20.78 -17.58
N GLU A 314 -1.15 20.92 -17.04
CA GLU A 314 -1.64 22.17 -16.44
C GLU A 314 -0.73 22.65 -15.30
N CYS A 315 -0.28 21.73 -14.42
CA CYS A 315 0.63 22.08 -13.33
C CYS A 315 1.99 22.57 -13.86
N CYS A 316 2.56 21.87 -14.85
CA CYS A 316 3.82 22.25 -15.49
C CYS A 316 3.73 23.61 -16.20
N GLU A 317 2.64 23.84 -16.95
CA GLU A 317 2.38 25.12 -17.63
C GLU A 317 2.24 26.26 -16.62
N PHE A 318 1.57 26.02 -15.49
CA PHE A 318 1.43 27.05 -14.47
C PHE A 318 2.75 27.39 -13.80
N VAL A 319 3.54 26.38 -13.43
CA VAL A 319 4.88 26.58 -12.84
C VAL A 319 5.75 27.41 -13.79
N ALA A 320 5.77 27.08 -15.09
CA ALA A 320 6.54 27.84 -16.08
C ALA A 320 6.07 29.30 -16.21
N LEU A 321 4.75 29.55 -16.15
CA LEU A 321 4.19 30.90 -16.15
C LEU A 321 4.62 31.69 -14.90
N LEU A 322 4.54 31.07 -13.72
CA LEU A 322 4.92 31.69 -12.45
C LEU A 322 6.42 31.97 -12.39
N GLN A 323 7.27 31.07 -12.90
CA GLN A 323 8.71 31.32 -13.01
C GLN A 323 9.01 32.55 -13.88
N LYS A 324 8.31 32.74 -15.01
CA LYS A 324 8.44 33.96 -15.85
C LYS A 324 8.01 35.23 -15.14
N LYS A 325 7.09 35.13 -14.17
CA LYS A 325 6.65 36.24 -13.30
C LYS A 325 7.58 36.46 -12.09
N GLY A 326 8.62 35.65 -11.93
CA GLY A 326 9.64 35.82 -10.89
C GLY A 326 9.45 34.97 -9.62
N TYR A 327 8.48 34.05 -9.59
CA TYR A 327 8.31 33.11 -8.48
C TYR A 327 9.40 32.04 -8.51
N LYS A 328 10.02 31.76 -7.35
CA LYS A 328 11.09 30.75 -7.20
C LYS A 328 10.53 29.40 -6.76
N ILE A 329 9.76 28.76 -7.63
CA ILE A 329 9.14 27.46 -7.38
C ILE A 329 9.59 26.43 -8.43
N GLN A 330 9.70 25.17 -8.04
CA GLN A 330 9.94 24.04 -8.95
C GLN A 330 8.65 23.27 -9.25
N SER A 331 7.69 23.35 -8.34
CA SER A 331 6.39 22.70 -8.42
C SER A 331 5.33 23.55 -7.71
N LEU A 332 4.04 23.27 -7.96
CA LEU A 332 2.97 24.00 -7.27
C LEU A 332 2.94 23.73 -5.76
N GLY A 333 3.44 22.57 -5.31
CA GLY A 333 3.56 22.25 -3.88
C GLY A 333 4.63 23.07 -3.13
N ASP A 334 5.46 23.85 -3.84
CA ASP A 334 6.38 24.79 -3.20
C ASP A 334 5.68 26.05 -2.65
N VAL A 335 4.44 26.32 -3.08
CA VAL A 335 3.63 27.39 -2.52
C VAL A 335 3.06 26.93 -1.17
N LYS A 336 3.68 27.38 -0.07
CA LYS A 336 3.33 26.96 1.29
C LYS A 336 2.81 28.08 2.19
N ASP A 337 3.02 29.34 1.80
CA ASP A 337 2.56 30.49 2.58
C ASP A 337 1.35 31.17 1.92
N ARG A 338 0.44 31.65 2.78
CA ARG A 338 -0.83 32.23 2.37
C ARG A 338 -0.64 33.49 1.50
N ALA A 339 0.36 34.31 1.81
CA ALA A 339 0.60 35.56 1.11
C ALA A 339 1.01 35.32 -0.35
N THR A 340 1.89 34.35 -0.60
CA THR A 340 2.29 33.95 -1.95
C THR A 340 1.10 33.36 -2.73
N TYR A 341 0.31 32.48 -2.10
CA TYR A 341 -0.90 31.93 -2.73
C TYR A 341 -1.88 33.03 -3.14
N GLU A 342 -2.24 33.95 -2.23
CA GLU A 342 -3.17 35.05 -2.51
C GLU A 342 -2.65 35.98 -3.60
N LYS A 343 -1.35 36.26 -3.60
CA LYS A 343 -0.72 37.06 -4.65
C LYS A 343 -0.81 36.38 -6.02
N ILE A 344 -0.54 35.08 -6.10
CA ILE A 344 -0.65 34.32 -7.37
C ILE A 344 -2.09 34.35 -7.87
N VAL A 345 -3.07 34.09 -7.00
CA VAL A 345 -4.49 34.10 -7.37
C VAL A 345 -4.94 35.49 -7.82
N ALA A 346 -4.48 36.56 -7.16
CA ALA A 346 -4.79 37.92 -7.58
C ALA A 346 -4.19 38.27 -8.95
N GLU A 347 -2.97 37.82 -9.24
CA GLU A 347 -2.28 38.10 -10.51
C GLU A 347 -2.78 37.24 -11.68
N CYS A 348 -3.22 36.00 -11.41
CA CYS A 348 -3.50 35.01 -12.44
C CYS A 348 -4.97 34.59 -12.52
N GLY A 349 -5.78 34.80 -11.48
CA GLY A 349 -7.15 34.26 -11.37
C GLY A 349 -8.07 34.61 -12.53
N SER A 350 -8.03 35.86 -13.01
CA SER A 350 -8.85 36.29 -14.15
C SER A 350 -8.37 35.77 -15.50
N SER A 351 -7.07 35.47 -15.64
CA SER A 351 -6.45 35.08 -16.93
C SER A 351 -6.24 33.59 -17.06
N HIS A 352 -6.06 32.88 -15.95
CA HIS A 352 -5.78 31.45 -15.87
C HIS A 352 -6.58 30.81 -14.71
N PRO A 353 -7.93 30.88 -14.72
CA PRO A 353 -8.77 30.42 -13.62
C PRO A 353 -8.56 28.92 -13.31
N ASP A 354 -8.48 28.06 -14.33
CA ASP A 354 -8.31 26.62 -14.12
C ASP A 354 -6.97 26.25 -13.47
N HIS A 355 -5.92 27.00 -13.79
CA HIS A 355 -4.60 26.83 -13.19
C HIS A 355 -4.61 27.27 -11.72
N CYS A 356 -5.33 28.36 -11.42
CA CYS A 356 -5.53 28.81 -10.04
C CYS A 356 -6.35 27.79 -9.23
N LEU A 357 -7.34 27.10 -9.83
CA LEU A 357 -8.04 26.00 -9.18
C LEU A 357 -7.11 24.82 -8.85
N ARG A 358 -6.18 24.45 -9.74
CA ARG A 358 -5.19 23.40 -9.44
C ARG A 358 -4.30 23.78 -8.26
N LEU A 359 -3.82 25.03 -8.25
CA LEU A 359 -3.01 25.57 -7.16
C LEU A 359 -3.81 25.63 -5.84
N GLU A 360 -5.07 26.06 -5.90
CA GLU A 360 -5.96 26.14 -4.75
C GLU A 360 -6.14 24.78 -4.08
N TYR A 361 -6.45 23.74 -4.86
CA TYR A 361 -6.50 22.39 -4.35
C TYR A 361 -5.19 22.01 -3.66
N LEU A 362 -4.03 22.15 -4.34
CA LEU A 362 -2.73 21.71 -3.81
C LEU A 362 -2.31 22.48 -2.56
N PHE A 363 -2.59 23.78 -2.49
CA PHE A 363 -2.30 24.62 -1.34
C PHE A 363 -3.07 24.12 -0.11
N PHE A 364 -4.40 24.04 -0.22
CA PHE A 364 -5.23 23.63 0.91
C PHE A 364 -5.17 22.13 1.21
N ALA A 365 -4.85 21.27 0.23
CA ALA A 365 -4.65 19.84 0.45
C ALA A 365 -3.43 19.57 1.34
N GLN A 366 -2.37 20.36 1.21
CA GLN A 366 -1.21 20.26 2.12
C GLN A 366 -1.59 20.64 3.56
N GLU A 367 -2.38 21.68 3.76
CA GLU A 367 -2.87 22.05 5.09
C GLU A 367 -3.77 20.95 5.70
N ARG A 368 -4.70 20.43 4.89
CA ARG A 368 -5.54 19.28 5.26
C ARG A 368 -4.71 18.05 5.59
N PHE A 369 -3.66 17.77 4.82
CA PHE A 369 -2.77 16.64 5.03
C PHE A 369 -2.09 16.71 6.40
N GLU A 370 -1.50 17.86 6.77
CA GLU A 370 -0.88 18.01 8.11
C GLU A 370 -1.89 17.89 9.24
N ALA A 371 -3.12 18.39 9.06
CA ALA A 371 -4.20 18.22 10.03
C ALA A 371 -4.60 16.74 10.16
N MET A 372 -4.70 16.01 9.05
CA MET A 372 -5.01 14.59 9.03
C MET A 372 -3.92 13.76 9.71
N VAL A 373 -2.64 14.03 9.47
CA VAL A 373 -1.54 13.31 10.14
C VAL A 373 -1.61 13.50 11.66
N LYS A 374 -1.85 14.73 12.14
CA LYS A 374 -2.03 14.99 13.58
C LYS A 374 -3.24 14.26 14.16
N ALA A 375 -4.36 14.28 13.45
CA ALA A 375 -5.57 13.55 13.85
C ALA A 375 -5.34 12.03 13.87
N TRP A 376 -4.61 11.51 12.88
CA TRP A 376 -4.22 10.11 12.79
C TRP A 376 -3.36 9.67 13.99
N GLU A 377 -2.33 10.44 14.33
CA GLU A 377 -1.47 10.19 15.49
C GLU A 377 -2.22 10.27 16.82
N ALA A 378 -3.15 11.23 16.94
CA ALA A 378 -3.97 11.42 18.13
C ALA A 378 -5.13 10.42 18.25
N GLY A 379 -5.39 9.63 17.21
CA GLY A 379 -6.52 8.73 17.15
C GLY A 379 -7.89 9.41 16.97
N ASN A 380 -7.91 10.63 16.46
CA ASN A 380 -9.16 11.34 16.15
C ASN A 380 -9.68 10.92 14.76
N ILE A 381 -10.29 9.74 14.68
CA ILE A 381 -10.77 9.17 13.42
C ILE A 381 -11.90 10.00 12.76
N ASP A 382 -12.71 10.70 13.56
CA ASP A 382 -13.75 11.59 13.02
C ASP A 382 -13.14 12.74 12.23
N GLU A 383 -12.05 13.34 12.74
CA GLU A 383 -11.33 14.39 12.03
C GLU A 383 -10.58 13.85 10.79
N VAL A 384 -10.06 12.61 10.86
CA VAL A 384 -9.50 11.93 9.67
C VAL A 384 -10.58 11.78 8.59
N GLY A 385 -11.76 11.27 8.97
CA GLY A 385 -12.90 11.11 8.06
C GLY A 385 -13.39 12.44 7.48
N ALA A 386 -13.58 13.46 8.32
CA ALA A 386 -13.96 14.79 7.89
C ALA A 386 -12.93 15.39 6.92
N THR A 387 -11.63 15.14 7.16
CA THR A 387 -10.58 15.59 6.25
C THR A 387 -10.60 14.86 4.92
N PHE A 388 -10.82 13.54 4.89
CA PHE A 388 -11.00 12.81 3.64
C PHE A 388 -12.16 13.36 2.83
N ARG A 389 -13.31 13.63 3.47
CA ARG A 389 -14.47 14.21 2.79
C ARG A 389 -14.17 15.60 2.20
N ARG A 390 -13.54 16.48 2.98
CA ARG A 390 -13.12 17.82 2.49
C ARG A 390 -12.16 17.71 1.33
N ASP A 391 -11.20 16.79 1.39
CA ASP A 391 -10.24 16.61 0.30
C ASP A 391 -10.87 15.97 -0.94
N GLY A 392 -11.83 15.06 -0.77
CA GLY A 392 -12.62 14.50 -1.87
C GLY A 392 -13.43 15.55 -2.62
N ILE A 393 -13.99 16.55 -1.91
CA ILE A 393 -14.62 17.72 -2.53
C ILE A 393 -13.57 18.54 -3.30
N GLY A 394 -12.41 18.78 -2.66
CA GLY A 394 -11.19 19.33 -3.27
C GLY A 394 -10.84 18.73 -4.64
N LEU A 395 -10.85 17.41 -4.69
CA LEU A 395 -10.54 16.64 -5.90
C LEU A 395 -11.62 16.72 -6.97
N ARG A 396 -12.87 16.95 -6.58
CA ARG A 396 -14.00 17.05 -7.48
C ARG A 396 -14.13 18.45 -8.08
N ASP A 397 -14.06 19.50 -7.26
CA ASP A 397 -14.45 20.85 -7.65
C ASP A 397 -13.23 21.66 -8.13
N GLU A 398 -12.12 21.61 -7.39
CA GLU A 398 -10.91 22.38 -7.66
C GLU A 398 -9.94 21.59 -8.53
N TYR A 399 -9.60 20.34 -8.16
CA TYR A 399 -8.71 19.50 -8.97
C TYR A 399 -9.42 18.77 -10.10
N GLN A 400 -10.75 18.73 -10.10
CA GLN A 400 -11.60 18.15 -11.13
C GLN A 400 -11.01 16.85 -11.70
N ILE A 401 -10.99 15.79 -10.92
CA ILE A 401 -10.57 14.44 -11.36
C ILE A 401 -11.63 13.37 -11.06
N SER A 402 -12.78 13.76 -10.49
CA SER A 402 -13.90 12.87 -10.23
C SER A 402 -14.83 12.72 -11.45
N GLY A 403 -15.75 11.77 -11.39
CA GLY A 403 -16.74 11.47 -12.44
C GLY A 403 -18.06 10.94 -11.87
N PRO A 404 -19.11 10.82 -12.70
CA PRO A 404 -20.47 10.54 -12.22
C PRO A 404 -20.60 9.20 -11.47
N GLU A 405 -19.88 8.15 -11.87
CA GLU A 405 -19.93 6.86 -11.20
C GLU A 405 -19.29 6.92 -9.80
N LEU A 406 -18.13 7.59 -9.70
CA LEU A 406 -17.43 7.81 -8.45
C LEU A 406 -18.26 8.68 -7.49
N GLU A 407 -18.83 9.78 -7.99
CA GLU A 407 -19.68 10.66 -7.19
C GLU A 407 -20.99 9.99 -6.78
N THR A 408 -21.57 9.12 -7.62
CA THR A 408 -22.75 8.33 -7.25
C THR A 408 -22.42 7.42 -6.07
N MET A 409 -21.28 6.71 -6.14
CA MET A 409 -20.83 5.84 -5.06
C MET A 409 -20.52 6.62 -3.77
N VAL A 410 -19.82 7.75 -3.87
CA VAL A 410 -19.52 8.65 -2.74
C VAL A 410 -20.82 9.14 -2.09
N ASN A 411 -21.81 9.55 -2.89
CA ASN A 411 -23.09 10.00 -2.38
C ASN A 411 -23.86 8.88 -1.68
N ILE A 412 -23.83 7.64 -2.19
CA ILE A 412 -24.41 6.49 -1.51
C ILE A 412 -23.69 6.20 -0.19
N ALA A 413 -22.35 6.17 -0.20
CA ALA A 413 -21.55 5.91 1.00
C ALA A 413 -21.88 6.89 2.15
N ARG A 414 -22.08 8.18 1.83
CA ARG A 414 -22.49 9.21 2.80
C ARG A 414 -23.82 8.93 3.49
N THR A 415 -24.71 8.15 2.88
CA THR A 415 -26.01 7.79 3.48
C THR A 415 -25.93 6.66 4.49
N VAL A 416 -24.80 5.94 4.54
CA VAL A 416 -24.65 4.74 5.37
C VAL A 416 -24.19 5.15 6.78
N PRO A 417 -24.94 4.81 7.85
CA PRO A 417 -24.53 5.08 9.22
C PRO A 417 -23.15 4.46 9.53
N GLY A 418 -22.28 5.24 10.16
CA GLY A 418 -20.91 4.84 10.48
C GLY A 418 -19.86 5.24 9.44
N VAL A 419 -20.26 5.75 8.26
CA VAL A 419 -19.31 6.34 7.30
C VAL A 419 -18.92 7.76 7.72
N ILE A 420 -17.78 7.86 8.38
CA ILE A 420 -17.24 9.14 8.90
C ILE A 420 -16.59 10.01 7.81
N GLY A 421 -16.17 9.40 6.70
CA GLY A 421 -15.54 10.09 5.58
C GLY A 421 -15.33 9.20 4.37
N GLU A 422 -15.10 9.84 3.23
CA GLU A 422 -14.87 9.18 1.96
C GLU A 422 -14.06 10.08 1.04
N ARG A 423 -13.26 9.48 0.18
CA ARG A 423 -12.51 10.19 -0.85
C ARG A 423 -12.21 9.23 -1.99
N MET A 424 -11.94 9.79 -3.16
CA MET A 424 -11.32 9.00 -4.21
C MET A 424 -9.82 8.79 -3.93
N LEU A 425 -9.28 7.74 -4.55
CA LEU A 425 -7.86 7.39 -4.51
C LEU A 425 -7.33 7.19 -5.94
N GLY A 426 -6.10 7.64 -6.18
CA GLY A 426 -5.39 7.51 -7.46
C GLY A 426 -5.73 8.59 -8.51
N GLY A 427 -5.27 8.37 -9.74
CA GLY A 427 -5.17 9.40 -10.79
C GLY A 427 -6.48 10.03 -11.29
N GLY A 428 -7.63 9.38 -11.10
CA GLY A 428 -8.93 9.80 -11.64
C GLY A 428 -9.05 9.63 -13.15
N ASP A 429 -10.23 9.24 -13.63
CA ASP A 429 -10.42 8.81 -15.02
C ASP A 429 -11.53 9.55 -15.80
N LYS A 430 -12.29 10.47 -15.17
CA LYS A 430 -13.54 11.00 -15.76
C LYS A 430 -13.96 12.42 -15.37
N ALA A 431 -13.02 13.31 -15.08
CA ALA A 431 -13.41 14.72 -15.07
C ALA A 431 -13.90 15.12 -16.46
N ARG A 432 -14.94 15.96 -16.52
CA ARG A 432 -15.43 16.55 -17.77
C ARG A 432 -14.25 17.16 -18.51
N LEU A 433 -13.72 16.47 -19.52
CA LEU A 433 -13.02 17.14 -20.62
C LEU A 433 -14.12 17.98 -21.28
N ASN A 434 -13.96 19.30 -21.29
CA ASN A 434 -14.91 20.18 -21.97
C ASN A 434 -15.22 19.60 -23.35
N GLN A 435 -16.49 19.30 -23.60
CA GLN A 435 -16.99 18.84 -24.89
C GLN A 435 -17.08 19.99 -25.91
N ASP A 436 -16.13 20.93 -25.87
CA ASP A 436 -16.11 22.12 -26.74
C ASP A 436 -14.88 22.13 -27.66
N SER A 437 -14.51 20.97 -28.19
CA SER A 437 -13.62 20.88 -29.34
C SER A 437 -13.98 19.67 -30.21
N ALA A 438 -15.10 19.81 -30.94
CA ALA A 438 -15.44 19.05 -32.14
C ALA A 438 -15.82 20.06 -33.23
#